data_AF-A0A2T0BSU5-F1
#
_entry.id   AF-A0A2T0BSU5-F1
#
_cell.length_a   1.000
_cell.length_b   1.000
_cell.length_c   1.000
_cell.angle_alpha   90.00
_cell.angle_beta   90.00
_cell.angle_gamma   90.00
#
_symmetry.space_group_name_H-M   'P 1'
#
loop_
_entity.id
_entity.type
_entity.pdbx_description
1 polymer ?
#
loop_
_entity_poly.entity_id
_entity_poly.type
_entity_poly.pdbx_seq_one_letter_code
_entity_poly.pdbx_strand_id
1 'polypeptide(L)'
;MRLKKIAVVFAIIYAITSQGFIFTANAASADVSQRIGGKDRYETSADVSNFGWKDGSDYVVLANGQIYADALCSVPLAKKNNAPVLLTEPDRLSDSVKNELERLKVKHILIIGGEGVISNNVVDSVNSLDNKPEIKRIGGKDRFETSVKVAQELGGADKIAVTYGYNYADALSMSSIAAVKGMPILLTDKDNIPDSVQNYINNTKPSTSYILGLEGVVSKGVENSINKSLSTTSIRLGGSDRFSTNIKILKQFEEDIDFNNIFVAAGDGPVGNEFADALSGSALAAQKNSPILLVYNKLPSESESYIKGKITKDSREIAIGGESVLPNSIIESIAGYIQDKNDAKPGNPGGNDSSDDSDNHEEIPVVNVEGNDVTITYTDSNIKAGSATVEIYSYGTKNYKYIDQDYNPDGSCEFKFTLDKGSYSGQLNVNGTKINIPEFDVD
;
A
#
# COMPACT_ATOMS: atom_id res chain seq x y z
N MET A 1 11.59 3.13 86.87
CA MET A 1 11.20 1.96 86.06
C MET A 1 10.35 2.37 84.85
N ARG A 2 10.88 3.15 83.89
CA ARG A 2 10.22 3.48 82.60
C ARG A 2 11.25 3.98 81.58
N LEU A 3 12.15 3.11 81.10
CA LEU A 3 13.16 3.48 80.10
C LEU A 3 13.60 2.31 79.18
N LYS A 4 12.75 1.30 79.01
CA LYS A 4 13.03 0.12 78.14
C LYS A 4 11.90 -0.24 77.15
N LYS A 5 11.05 0.72 76.76
CA LYS A 5 9.96 0.47 75.79
C LYS A 5 9.86 1.47 74.62
N ILE A 6 10.89 2.29 74.37
CA ILE A 6 10.88 3.29 73.27
C ILE A 6 11.98 3.01 72.21
N ALA A 7 12.76 1.94 72.36
CA ALA A 7 13.82 1.60 71.39
C ALA A 7 13.42 0.55 70.33
N VAL A 8 12.20 -0.01 70.41
CA VAL A 8 11.76 -1.09 69.48
C VAL A 8 10.79 -0.59 68.40
N VAL A 9 10.27 0.63 68.52
CA VAL A 9 9.30 1.16 67.52
C VAL A 9 9.98 1.98 66.41
N PHE A 10 11.22 2.44 66.59
CA PHE A 10 11.95 3.20 65.56
C PHE A 10 12.89 2.36 64.67
N ALA A 11 13.09 1.08 64.97
CA ALA A 11 13.89 0.17 64.13
C ALA A 11 13.06 -0.59 63.07
N ILE A 12 11.73 -0.47 63.07
CA ILE A 12 10.83 -1.17 62.12
C ILE A 12 10.35 -0.21 61.00
N ILE A 13 10.54 1.10 61.13
CA ILE A 13 10.14 2.10 60.11
C ILE A 13 11.27 2.40 59.10
N TYR A 14 12.47 1.83 59.28
CA TYR A 14 13.61 2.02 58.36
C TYR A 14 13.96 0.78 57.53
N ALA A 15 13.16 -0.29 57.60
CA ALA A 15 13.43 -1.57 56.95
C ALA A 15 12.26 -2.06 56.07
N ILE A 16 11.48 -1.14 55.50
CA ILE A 16 10.46 -1.46 54.50
C ILE A 16 10.66 -0.53 53.30
N THR A 17 11.00 -1.18 52.18
CA THR A 17 10.99 -0.72 50.80
C THR A 17 12.01 0.34 50.37
N SER A 18 13.28 -0.04 50.38
CA SER A 18 14.23 0.33 49.32
C SER A 18 14.15 -0.64 48.13
N GLN A 19 12.94 -1.12 47.82
CA GLN A 19 12.71 -1.73 46.52
C GLN A 19 12.50 -0.56 45.57
N GLY A 20 13.56 -0.19 44.86
CA GLY A 20 13.40 0.62 43.67
C GLY A 20 12.36 -0.09 42.82
N PHE A 21 11.18 0.52 42.70
CA PHE A 21 10.34 0.25 41.55
C PHE A 21 11.16 0.70 40.37
N ILE A 22 11.90 -0.24 39.77
CA ILE A 22 12.26 -0.13 38.37
C ILE A 22 10.89 -0.14 37.69
N PHE A 23 10.35 1.05 37.42
CA PHE A 23 9.47 1.19 36.29
C PHE A 23 10.34 0.78 35.11
N THR A 24 10.30 -0.49 34.75
CA THR A 24 10.46 -0.85 33.35
C THR A 24 9.28 -0.16 32.70
N ALA A 25 9.49 1.09 32.28
CA ALA A 25 8.77 1.58 31.14
C ALA A 25 9.04 0.52 30.07
N ASN A 26 8.09 -0.39 29.89
CA ASN A 26 7.89 -0.93 28.56
C ASN A 26 7.70 0.34 27.74
N ALA A 27 8.77 0.79 27.06
CA ALA A 27 8.60 1.60 25.89
C ALA A 27 7.63 0.76 25.07
N ALA A 28 6.35 1.16 25.06
CA ALA A 28 5.41 0.60 24.13
C ALA A 28 6.11 0.74 22.79
N SER A 29 6.47 -0.39 22.17
CA SER A 29 6.99 -0.40 20.81
C SER A 29 6.01 0.49 20.04
N ALA A 30 6.50 1.62 19.52
CA ALA A 30 5.65 2.54 18.81
C ALA A 30 5.01 1.73 17.69
N ASP A 31 3.69 1.66 17.65
CA ASP A 31 2.99 0.86 16.66
C ASP A 31 3.45 1.31 15.28
N VAL A 32 4.23 0.45 14.61
CA VAL A 32 4.85 0.76 13.32
C VAL A 32 3.85 0.63 12.19
N SER A 33 2.66 0.07 12.48
CA SER A 33 1.55 -0.10 11.57
C SER A 33 0.32 0.65 12.07
N GLN A 34 -0.49 1.13 11.14
CA GLN A 34 -1.80 1.66 11.45
C GLN A 34 -2.79 1.31 10.34
N ARG A 35 -3.94 0.75 10.70
CA ARG A 35 -5.04 0.53 9.76
C ARG A 35 -6.08 1.66 9.82
N ILE A 36 -6.51 2.12 8.65
CA ILE A 36 -7.62 3.06 8.46
C ILE A 36 -8.61 2.40 7.51
N GLY A 37 -9.74 1.93 8.03
CA GLY A 37 -10.77 1.26 7.24
C GLY A 37 -12.09 1.15 8.01
N GLY A 38 -13.18 1.49 7.33
CA GLY A 38 -14.54 1.41 7.86
C GLY A 38 -15.29 0.16 7.37
N LYS A 39 -16.59 0.09 7.67
CA LYS A 39 -17.48 -1.00 7.23
C LYS A 39 -17.67 -1.06 5.71
N ASP A 40 -17.48 0.08 5.05
CA ASP A 40 -17.63 0.27 3.62
C ASP A 40 -16.69 1.38 3.14
N ARG A 41 -16.62 1.55 1.81
CA ARG A 41 -15.75 2.53 1.16
C ARG A 41 -16.05 3.98 1.53
N TYR A 42 -17.28 4.30 1.93
CA TYR A 42 -17.69 5.65 2.28
C TYR A 42 -17.19 5.99 3.68
N GLU A 43 -17.37 5.08 4.64
CA GLU A 43 -16.79 5.18 5.97
C GLU A 43 -15.25 5.16 5.93
N THR A 44 -14.62 4.28 5.14
CA THR A 44 -13.15 4.33 4.94
C THR A 44 -12.70 5.71 4.45
N SER A 45 -13.37 6.30 3.46
CA SER A 45 -13.00 7.63 2.96
C SER A 45 -13.16 8.73 4.03
N ALA A 46 -14.18 8.61 4.88
CA ALA A 46 -14.39 9.52 6.01
C ALA A 46 -13.31 9.35 7.09
N ASP A 47 -12.90 8.12 7.41
CA ASP A 47 -11.84 7.84 8.38
C ASP A 47 -10.46 8.31 7.88
N VAL A 48 -10.18 8.13 6.59
CA VAL A 48 -8.98 8.69 5.94
C VAL A 48 -8.95 10.21 6.05
N SER A 49 -10.10 10.86 5.82
CA SER A 49 -10.26 12.31 6.00
C SER A 49 -10.05 12.73 7.46
N ASN A 50 -10.66 12.02 8.40
CA ASN A 50 -10.51 12.29 9.83
C ASN A 50 -9.04 12.21 10.28
N PHE A 51 -8.32 11.22 9.78
CA PHE A 51 -6.92 11.02 10.10
C PHE A 51 -6.00 12.12 9.53
N GLY A 52 -6.19 12.50 8.26
CA GLY A 52 -5.35 13.47 7.57
C GLY A 52 -5.67 14.94 7.86
N TRP A 53 -6.94 15.25 8.11
CA TRP A 53 -7.48 16.62 8.22
C TRP A 53 -8.17 16.82 9.57
N LYS A 54 -7.43 16.52 10.65
CA LYS A 54 -7.93 16.58 12.04
C LYS A 54 -8.50 17.96 12.39
N ASP A 55 -7.87 19.02 11.92
CA ASP A 55 -8.25 20.41 12.21
C ASP A 55 -9.32 20.98 11.25
N GLY A 56 -9.80 20.16 10.30
CA GLY A 56 -10.76 20.56 9.28
C GLY A 56 -10.14 20.79 7.90
N SER A 57 -10.98 21.10 6.92
CA SER A 57 -10.54 21.52 5.59
C SER A 57 -11.57 22.42 4.92
N ASP A 58 -11.11 23.50 4.31
CA ASP A 58 -11.98 24.42 3.55
C ASP A 58 -12.51 23.78 2.26
N TYR A 59 -11.79 22.79 1.71
CA TYR A 59 -12.13 22.11 0.47
C TYR A 59 -12.32 20.61 0.68
N VAL A 60 -13.27 20.02 -0.04
CA VAL A 60 -13.40 18.57 -0.20
C VAL A 60 -13.55 18.24 -1.68
N VAL A 61 -12.88 17.18 -2.12
CA VAL A 61 -13.15 16.56 -3.41
C VAL A 61 -14.14 15.41 -3.19
N LEU A 62 -15.29 15.46 -3.84
CA LEU A 62 -16.34 14.45 -3.74
C LEU A 62 -16.40 13.64 -5.04
N ALA A 63 -16.19 12.34 -4.95
CA ALA A 63 -16.15 11.44 -6.10
C ALA A 63 -17.09 10.24 -5.92
N ASN A 64 -17.47 9.60 -7.03
CA ASN A 64 -18.30 8.41 -6.99
C ASN A 64 -17.49 7.22 -6.44
N GLY A 65 -18.00 6.56 -5.41
CA GLY A 65 -17.35 5.42 -4.79
C GLY A 65 -17.54 4.11 -5.52
N GLN A 66 -18.54 3.96 -6.40
CA GLN A 66 -18.90 2.72 -7.09
C GLN A 66 -18.25 2.59 -8.49
N ILE A 67 -18.01 3.72 -9.17
CA ILE A 67 -17.37 3.78 -10.48
C ILE A 67 -16.18 4.74 -10.49
N TYR A 68 -15.03 4.24 -10.94
CA TYR A 68 -13.76 4.96 -10.85
C TYR A 68 -13.54 6.00 -11.95
N ALA A 69 -14.24 5.87 -13.08
CA ALA A 69 -13.87 6.49 -14.36
C ALA A 69 -13.49 7.97 -14.24
N ASP A 70 -14.33 8.77 -13.59
CA ASP A 70 -14.10 10.21 -13.38
C ASP A 70 -13.14 10.49 -12.21
N ALA A 71 -13.15 9.62 -11.21
CA ALA A 71 -12.48 9.82 -9.93
C ALA A 71 -10.94 9.66 -10.00
N LEU A 72 -10.41 8.89 -10.96
CA LEU A 72 -8.98 8.57 -11.06
C LEU A 72 -8.06 9.79 -11.21
N CYS A 73 -8.57 10.88 -11.78
CA CYS A 73 -7.80 12.10 -12.02
C CYS A 73 -7.88 13.13 -10.87
N SER A 74 -8.61 12.81 -9.80
CA SER A 74 -9.02 13.79 -8.78
C SER A 74 -7.95 14.12 -7.74
N VAL A 75 -7.04 13.19 -7.44
CA VAL A 75 -6.06 13.31 -6.34
C VAL A 75 -5.12 14.51 -6.50
N PRO A 76 -4.59 14.85 -7.70
CA PRO A 76 -3.81 16.07 -7.88
C PRO A 76 -4.58 17.35 -7.53
N LEU A 77 -5.87 17.41 -7.91
CA LEU A 77 -6.72 18.55 -7.58
C LEU A 77 -7.02 18.61 -6.07
N ALA A 78 -7.18 17.45 -5.43
CA ALA A 78 -7.32 17.36 -3.98
C ALA A 78 -6.09 17.94 -3.26
N LYS A 79 -4.88 17.52 -3.65
CA LYS A 79 -3.63 18.03 -3.07
C LYS A 79 -3.45 19.53 -3.30
N LYS A 80 -3.76 20.05 -4.50
CA LYS A 80 -3.70 21.50 -4.78
C LYS A 80 -4.53 22.33 -3.79
N ASN A 81 -5.68 21.81 -3.36
CA ASN A 81 -6.59 22.49 -2.44
C ASN A 81 -6.43 22.05 -0.97
N ASN A 82 -5.43 21.23 -0.65
CA ASN A 82 -5.28 20.58 0.66
C ASN A 82 -6.59 19.92 1.13
N ALA A 83 -7.25 19.19 0.24
CA ALA A 83 -8.56 18.59 0.45
C ALA A 83 -8.47 17.06 0.60
N PRO A 84 -9.29 16.44 1.46
CA PRO A 84 -9.54 15.01 1.39
C PRO A 84 -10.35 14.67 0.13
N VAL A 85 -10.26 13.40 -0.29
CA VAL A 85 -11.17 12.80 -1.26
C VAL A 85 -12.19 11.96 -0.50
N LEU A 86 -13.44 12.42 -0.47
CA LEU A 86 -14.57 11.67 0.08
C LEU A 86 -15.35 10.99 -1.05
N LEU A 87 -15.97 9.87 -0.71
CA LEU A 87 -16.73 9.08 -1.67
C LEU A 87 -18.23 9.19 -1.42
N THR A 88 -19.02 9.13 -2.49
CA THR A 88 -20.49 9.09 -2.42
C THR A 88 -21.05 7.97 -3.27
N GLU A 89 -22.25 7.51 -2.93
CA GLU A 89 -23.06 6.73 -3.87
C GLU A 89 -23.53 7.65 -5.02
N PRO A 90 -23.96 7.09 -6.16
CA PRO A 90 -24.38 7.90 -7.31
C PRO A 90 -25.52 8.87 -7.00
N ASP A 91 -26.43 8.51 -6.10
CA ASP A 91 -27.67 9.23 -5.83
C ASP A 91 -27.92 9.52 -4.35
N ARG A 92 -26.97 9.21 -3.46
CA ARG A 92 -27.10 9.40 -2.02
C ARG A 92 -25.76 9.67 -1.35
N LEU A 93 -25.76 10.65 -0.45
CA LEU A 93 -24.66 10.88 0.48
C LEU A 93 -24.87 10.01 1.73
N SER A 94 -23.88 9.19 2.10
CA SER A 94 -23.98 8.39 3.33
C SER A 94 -23.90 9.27 4.58
N ASP A 95 -24.44 8.79 5.70
CA ASP A 95 -24.33 9.50 6.98
C ASP A 95 -22.87 9.70 7.42
N SER A 96 -22.00 8.72 7.16
CA SER A 96 -20.56 8.82 7.46
C SER A 96 -19.91 10.00 6.75
N VAL A 97 -20.21 10.19 5.46
CA VAL A 97 -19.65 11.27 4.64
C VAL A 97 -20.30 12.60 5.01
N LYS A 98 -21.61 12.61 5.25
CA LYS A 98 -22.34 13.79 5.72
C LYS A 98 -21.72 14.36 7.00
N ASN A 99 -21.56 13.50 8.02
CA ASN A 99 -20.98 13.88 9.30
C ASN A 99 -19.53 14.36 9.14
N GLU A 100 -18.77 13.76 8.24
CA GLU A 100 -17.39 14.18 7.98
C GLU A 100 -17.31 15.55 7.29
N LEU A 101 -18.20 15.87 6.36
CA LEU A 101 -18.29 17.22 5.77
C LEU A 101 -18.58 18.28 6.83
N GLU A 102 -19.48 17.98 7.78
CA GLU A 102 -19.80 18.87 8.91
C GLU A 102 -18.61 19.02 9.87
N ARG A 103 -17.93 17.92 10.22
CA ARG A 103 -16.72 17.92 11.06
C ARG A 103 -15.60 18.76 10.44
N LEU A 104 -15.39 18.61 9.14
CA LEU A 104 -14.38 19.36 8.39
C LEU A 104 -14.67 20.86 8.32
N LYS A 105 -15.94 21.26 8.52
CA LYS A 105 -16.44 22.63 8.31
C LYS A 105 -16.13 23.14 6.90
N VAL A 106 -16.34 22.27 5.92
CA VAL A 106 -16.04 22.54 4.51
C VAL A 106 -16.73 23.81 4.01
N LYS A 107 -16.06 24.56 3.14
CA LYS A 107 -16.61 25.74 2.47
C LYS A 107 -16.86 25.50 1.00
N HIS A 108 -16.08 24.62 0.37
CA HIS A 108 -16.15 24.32 -1.04
C HIS A 108 -16.12 22.81 -1.29
N ILE A 109 -17.04 22.31 -2.10
CA ILE A 109 -17.07 20.91 -2.53
C ILE A 109 -16.85 20.85 -4.05
N LEU A 110 -15.79 20.16 -4.44
CA LEU A 110 -15.44 19.89 -5.83
C LEU A 110 -16.00 18.51 -6.20
N ILE A 111 -17.14 18.48 -6.89
CA ILE A 111 -17.75 17.22 -7.35
C ILE A 111 -17.09 16.79 -8.65
N ILE A 112 -16.48 15.61 -8.68
CA ILE A 112 -15.82 15.06 -9.87
C ILE A 112 -16.77 14.11 -10.59
N GLY A 113 -17.17 14.52 -11.79
CA GLY A 113 -18.10 13.78 -12.65
C GLY A 113 -19.42 14.52 -12.93
N GLY A 114 -20.06 14.12 -14.02
CA GLY A 114 -21.34 14.65 -14.46
C GLY A 114 -22.52 14.20 -13.59
N GLU A 115 -23.71 14.72 -13.87
CA GLU A 115 -24.94 14.38 -13.14
C GLU A 115 -25.34 12.91 -13.27
N GLY A 116 -24.95 12.24 -14.37
CA GLY A 116 -25.19 10.81 -14.56
C GLY A 116 -24.30 9.92 -13.67
N VAL A 117 -23.25 10.48 -13.06
CA VAL A 117 -22.30 9.77 -12.18
C VAL A 117 -22.55 10.16 -10.72
N ILE A 118 -22.84 11.43 -10.44
CA ILE A 118 -23.25 11.93 -9.13
C ILE A 118 -24.45 12.84 -9.33
N SER A 119 -25.64 12.35 -8.98
CA SER A 119 -26.92 12.99 -9.26
C SER A 119 -27.15 14.25 -8.42
N ASN A 120 -28.20 14.99 -8.78
CA ASN A 120 -28.59 16.18 -8.03
C ASN A 120 -29.13 15.86 -6.62
N ASN A 121 -29.51 14.61 -6.32
CA ASN A 121 -29.90 14.22 -4.96
C ASN A 121 -28.72 14.36 -3.97
N VAL A 122 -27.50 14.06 -4.43
CA VAL A 122 -26.28 14.27 -3.62
C VAL A 122 -26.05 15.76 -3.41
N VAL A 123 -26.23 16.57 -4.46
CA VAL A 123 -26.12 18.04 -4.40
C VAL A 123 -27.13 18.63 -3.42
N ASP A 124 -28.38 18.16 -3.45
CA ASP A 124 -29.43 18.59 -2.53
C ASP A 124 -29.11 18.19 -1.09
N SER A 125 -28.53 17.01 -0.88
CA SER A 125 -28.07 16.55 0.44
C SER A 125 -26.96 17.46 0.99
N VAL A 126 -26.01 17.87 0.13
CA VAL A 126 -24.94 18.81 0.48
C VAL A 126 -25.49 20.22 0.77
N ASN A 127 -26.43 20.70 -0.04
CA ASN A 127 -27.07 22.00 0.17
C ASN A 127 -27.92 22.06 1.46
N SER A 128 -28.30 20.90 1.99
CA SER A 128 -29.04 20.76 3.23
C SER A 128 -28.15 20.75 4.49
N LEU A 129 -26.83 20.82 4.34
CA LEU A 129 -25.91 20.96 5.47
C LEU A 129 -25.97 22.38 6.05
N ASP A 130 -25.74 22.49 7.36
CA ASP A 130 -25.83 23.77 8.08
C ASP A 130 -24.85 24.83 7.56
N ASN A 131 -23.67 24.41 7.13
CA ASN A 131 -22.61 25.27 6.59
C ASN A 131 -22.80 25.67 5.12
N LYS A 132 -23.73 25.03 4.38
CA LYS A 132 -24.07 25.34 2.97
C LYS A 132 -22.84 25.60 2.08
N PRO A 133 -21.93 24.62 1.94
CA PRO A 133 -20.71 24.80 1.16
C PRO A 133 -21.03 25.11 -0.31
N GLU A 134 -20.18 25.91 -0.95
CA GLU A 134 -20.26 26.17 -2.39
C GLU A 134 -19.89 24.91 -3.17
N ILE A 135 -20.74 24.52 -4.12
CA ILE A 135 -20.54 23.33 -4.94
C ILE A 135 -20.03 23.72 -6.32
N LYS A 136 -18.88 23.16 -6.72
CA LYS A 136 -18.38 23.24 -8.09
C LYS A 136 -18.31 21.84 -8.68
N ARG A 137 -19.10 21.60 -9.72
CA ARG A 137 -19.08 20.35 -10.48
C ARG A 137 -18.06 20.41 -11.61
N ILE A 138 -17.20 19.39 -11.68
CA ILE A 138 -16.15 19.23 -12.68
C ILE A 138 -16.41 17.89 -13.39
N GLY A 139 -17.22 17.93 -14.45
CA GLY A 139 -17.61 16.74 -15.21
C GLY A 139 -17.66 17.02 -16.71
N GLY A 140 -17.15 16.08 -17.51
CA GLY A 140 -17.23 16.08 -18.96
C GLY A 140 -18.39 15.24 -19.49
N LYS A 141 -18.53 15.15 -20.82
CA LYS A 141 -19.44 14.20 -21.47
C LYS A 141 -19.05 12.73 -21.24
N ASP A 142 -17.77 12.51 -20.96
CA ASP A 142 -17.14 11.23 -20.72
C ASP A 142 -15.92 11.42 -19.79
N ARG A 143 -15.33 10.30 -19.36
CA ARG A 143 -14.17 10.27 -18.45
C ARG A 143 -12.94 11.01 -18.99
N PHE A 144 -12.79 11.06 -20.30
CA PHE A 144 -11.65 11.70 -20.95
C PHE A 144 -11.78 13.22 -20.85
N GLU A 145 -12.96 13.76 -21.18
CA GLU A 145 -13.27 15.17 -20.98
C GLU A 145 -13.28 15.56 -19.50
N THR A 146 -13.78 14.70 -18.59
CA THR A 146 -13.66 14.93 -17.14
C THR A 146 -12.19 15.10 -16.74
N SER A 147 -11.30 14.21 -17.19
CA SER A 147 -9.87 14.30 -16.88
C SER A 147 -9.22 15.60 -17.37
N VAL A 148 -9.63 16.10 -18.55
CA VAL A 148 -9.18 17.38 -19.09
C VAL A 148 -9.71 18.56 -18.26
N LYS A 149 -10.98 18.53 -17.83
CA LYS A 149 -11.55 19.59 -16.98
C LYS A 149 -10.88 19.65 -15.61
N VAL A 150 -10.56 18.49 -15.03
CA VAL A 150 -9.76 18.43 -13.78
C VAL A 150 -8.36 18.98 -14.00
N ALA A 151 -7.71 18.65 -15.14
CA ALA A 151 -6.41 19.21 -15.50
C ALA A 151 -6.43 20.74 -15.66
N GLN A 152 -7.50 21.28 -16.26
CA GLN A 152 -7.71 22.72 -16.38
C GLN A 152 -7.90 23.38 -15.01
N GLU A 153 -8.67 22.76 -14.11
CA GLU A 153 -8.84 23.25 -12.74
C GLU A 153 -7.54 23.21 -11.93
N LEU A 154 -6.69 22.22 -12.18
CA LEU A 154 -5.34 22.15 -11.60
C LEU A 154 -4.49 23.35 -12.05
N GLY A 155 -4.79 23.95 -13.20
CA GLY A 155 -4.09 25.10 -13.76
C GLY A 155 -3.06 24.74 -14.85
N GLY A 156 -3.13 23.51 -15.37
CA GLY A 156 -2.11 22.96 -16.26
C GLY A 156 -0.80 22.60 -15.54
N ALA A 157 0.09 21.87 -16.22
CA ALA A 157 1.42 21.56 -15.70
C ALA A 157 2.44 21.31 -16.81
N ASP A 158 3.71 21.48 -16.46
CA ASP A 158 4.86 21.13 -17.29
C ASP A 158 4.96 19.63 -17.59
N LYS A 159 4.40 18.79 -16.71
CA LYS A 159 4.42 17.32 -16.84
C LYS A 159 3.01 16.76 -16.75
N ILE A 160 2.71 15.75 -17.54
CA ILE A 160 1.43 15.03 -17.52
C ILE A 160 1.64 13.53 -17.38
N ALA A 161 0.69 12.86 -16.74
CA ALA A 161 0.54 11.42 -16.82
C ALA A 161 -0.65 11.07 -17.72
N VAL A 162 -0.49 10.07 -18.58
CA VAL A 162 -1.53 9.58 -19.49
C VAL A 162 -1.72 8.08 -19.25
N THR A 163 -2.96 7.67 -19.00
CA THR A 163 -3.28 6.28 -18.64
C THR A 163 -4.58 5.82 -19.27
N TYR A 164 -4.75 4.50 -19.39
CA TYR A 164 -5.96 3.91 -19.93
C TYR A 164 -7.18 4.22 -19.04
N GLY A 165 -8.26 4.72 -19.65
CA GLY A 165 -9.42 5.21 -18.92
C GLY A 165 -10.36 4.13 -18.39
N TYR A 166 -10.25 2.88 -18.83
CA TYR A 166 -11.17 1.78 -18.45
C TYR A 166 -10.52 0.75 -17.51
N ASN A 167 -9.44 1.12 -16.84
CA ASN A 167 -8.89 0.40 -15.69
C ASN A 167 -8.35 1.45 -14.69
N TYR A 168 -8.19 1.07 -13.42
CA TYR A 168 -7.88 2.02 -12.35
C TYR A 168 -6.44 1.89 -11.83
N ALA A 169 -5.85 0.71 -11.85
CA ALA A 169 -4.64 0.43 -11.08
C ALA A 169 -3.42 1.26 -11.52
N ASP A 170 -3.25 1.50 -12.82
CA ASP A 170 -2.16 2.33 -13.35
C ASP A 170 -2.33 3.80 -12.93
N ALA A 171 -3.55 4.32 -12.97
CA ALA A 171 -3.87 5.68 -12.53
C ALA A 171 -3.67 5.86 -11.02
N LEU A 172 -4.14 4.89 -10.22
CA LEU A 172 -3.93 4.88 -8.77
C LEU A 172 -2.46 4.82 -8.41
N SER A 173 -1.67 4.02 -9.14
CA SER A 173 -0.22 3.92 -8.91
C SER A 173 0.51 5.25 -9.07
N MET A 174 0.02 6.12 -9.97
CA MET A 174 0.58 7.45 -10.20
C MET A 174 -0.08 8.53 -9.34
N SER A 175 -1.20 8.25 -8.67
CA SER A 175 -2.06 9.28 -8.09
C SER A 175 -1.40 10.15 -7.03
N SER A 176 -0.70 9.57 -6.05
CA SER A 176 -0.02 10.35 -5.00
C SER A 176 1.18 11.11 -5.56
N ILE A 177 1.95 10.50 -6.46
CA ILE A 177 3.10 11.13 -7.14
C ILE A 177 2.64 12.29 -8.01
N ALA A 178 1.64 12.10 -8.86
CA ALA A 178 1.07 13.15 -9.69
C ALA A 178 0.58 14.32 -8.82
N ALA A 179 -0.01 14.03 -7.67
CA ALA A 179 -0.45 15.05 -6.74
C ALA A 179 0.71 15.83 -6.09
N VAL A 180 1.76 15.14 -5.63
CA VAL A 180 2.98 15.76 -5.09
C VAL A 180 3.65 16.66 -6.13
N LYS A 181 3.70 16.21 -7.39
CA LYS A 181 4.35 16.91 -8.50
C LYS A 181 3.45 17.94 -9.20
N GLY A 182 2.18 18.07 -8.81
CA GLY A 182 1.20 18.92 -9.47
C GLY A 182 0.91 18.52 -10.93
N MET A 183 1.07 17.24 -11.28
CA MET A 183 0.85 16.70 -12.62
C MET A 183 -0.62 16.31 -12.82
N PRO A 184 -1.28 16.75 -13.90
CA PRO A 184 -2.55 16.20 -14.31
C PRO A 184 -2.43 14.73 -14.71
N ILE A 185 -3.47 13.95 -14.39
CA ILE A 185 -3.68 12.60 -14.92
C ILE A 185 -4.76 12.70 -16.00
N LEU A 186 -4.36 12.48 -17.24
CA LEU A 186 -5.25 12.44 -18.40
C LEU A 186 -5.59 10.99 -18.74
N LEU A 187 -6.85 10.75 -19.08
CA LEU A 187 -7.32 9.42 -19.47
C LEU A 187 -7.35 9.28 -21.00
N THR A 188 -7.02 8.12 -21.52
CA THR A 188 -7.08 7.81 -22.96
C THR A 188 -7.76 6.45 -23.22
N ASP A 189 -8.20 6.23 -24.46
CA ASP A 189 -8.47 4.89 -24.95
C ASP A 189 -7.15 4.18 -25.31
N LYS A 190 -7.19 2.86 -25.50
CA LYS A 190 -6.05 2.02 -25.81
C LYS A 190 -5.41 2.39 -27.14
N ASP A 191 -6.21 2.45 -28.19
CA ASP A 191 -5.72 2.58 -29.57
C ASP A 191 -5.96 3.97 -30.17
N ASN A 192 -6.70 4.83 -29.46
CA ASN A 192 -7.02 6.17 -29.92
C ASN A 192 -6.92 7.20 -28.78
N ILE A 193 -6.31 8.35 -29.06
CA ILE A 193 -6.32 9.48 -28.15
C ILE A 193 -7.61 10.30 -28.36
N PRO A 194 -8.44 10.51 -27.33
CA PRO A 194 -9.64 11.32 -27.46
C PRO A 194 -9.32 12.77 -27.84
N ASP A 195 -10.16 13.38 -28.69
CA ASP A 195 -9.95 14.76 -29.17
C ASP A 195 -9.80 15.77 -28.03
N SER A 196 -10.56 15.62 -26.94
CA SER A 196 -10.47 16.50 -25.76
C SER A 196 -9.05 16.48 -25.16
N VAL A 197 -8.46 15.29 -25.05
CA VAL A 197 -7.12 15.08 -24.49
C VAL A 197 -6.06 15.58 -25.47
N GLN A 198 -6.19 15.23 -26.75
CA GLN A 198 -5.28 15.66 -27.80
C GLN A 198 -5.23 17.19 -27.92
N ASN A 199 -6.39 17.86 -27.84
CA ASN A 199 -6.49 19.32 -27.86
C ASN A 199 -5.88 19.95 -26.61
N TYR A 200 -6.11 19.38 -25.43
CA TYR A 200 -5.48 19.84 -24.20
C TYR A 200 -3.96 19.79 -24.29
N ILE A 201 -3.39 18.67 -24.77
CA ILE A 201 -1.94 18.49 -24.94
C ILE A 201 -1.38 19.51 -25.96
N ASN A 202 -2.05 19.70 -27.10
CA ASN A 202 -1.62 20.68 -28.12
C ASN A 202 -1.61 22.13 -27.60
N ASN A 203 -2.58 22.47 -26.74
CA ASN A 203 -2.73 23.83 -26.21
C ASN A 203 -1.77 24.12 -25.05
N THR A 204 -1.53 23.13 -24.18
CA THR A 204 -0.71 23.30 -22.96
C THR A 204 0.76 22.98 -23.18
N LYS A 205 1.08 22.12 -24.16
CA LYS A 205 2.45 21.72 -24.54
C LYS A 205 3.35 21.37 -23.33
N PRO A 206 2.95 20.40 -22.48
CA PRO A 206 3.81 19.92 -21.41
C PRO A 206 5.16 19.44 -21.97
N SER A 207 6.26 19.70 -21.26
CA SER A 207 7.60 19.27 -21.68
C SER A 207 7.83 17.77 -21.49
N THR A 208 7.08 17.14 -20.57
CA THR A 208 7.20 15.71 -20.28
C THR A 208 5.84 15.03 -20.23
N SER A 209 5.75 13.87 -20.87
CA SER A 209 4.59 12.98 -20.77
C SER A 209 5.02 11.60 -20.27
N TYR A 210 4.32 11.12 -19.24
CA TYR A 210 4.46 9.76 -18.74
C TYR A 210 3.28 8.92 -19.26
N ILE A 211 3.56 7.83 -19.97
CA ILE A 211 2.53 6.87 -20.40
C ILE A 211 2.52 5.72 -19.41
N LEU A 212 1.39 5.47 -18.76
CA LEU A 212 1.27 4.41 -17.77
C LEU A 212 0.79 3.11 -18.42
N GLY A 213 1.42 2.01 -18.01
CA GLY A 213 1.19 0.68 -18.54
C GLY A 213 1.94 0.38 -19.85
N LEU A 214 1.93 -0.90 -20.23
CA LEU A 214 2.55 -1.39 -21.45
C LEU A 214 1.69 -1.09 -22.69
N GLU A 215 2.20 -1.42 -23.88
CA GLU A 215 1.51 -1.17 -25.15
C GLU A 215 0.16 -1.91 -25.27
N GLY A 216 -0.05 -2.96 -24.47
CA GLY A 216 -1.31 -3.69 -24.39
C GLY A 216 -2.48 -2.87 -23.81
N VAL A 217 -2.21 -1.81 -23.03
CA VAL A 217 -3.22 -0.95 -22.40
C VAL A 217 -3.25 0.48 -22.98
N VAL A 218 -2.09 1.02 -23.35
CA VAL A 218 -1.98 2.28 -24.11
C VAL A 218 -1.03 2.04 -25.26
N SER A 219 -1.55 1.94 -26.48
CA SER A 219 -0.79 1.51 -27.65
C SER A 219 0.36 2.46 -27.99
N LYS A 220 1.31 1.94 -28.79
CA LYS A 220 2.37 2.77 -29.36
C LYS A 220 1.82 3.87 -30.28
N GLY A 221 0.66 3.65 -30.90
CA GLY A 221 -0.03 4.65 -31.72
C GLY A 221 -0.42 5.89 -30.92
N VAL A 222 -1.01 5.70 -29.73
CA VAL A 222 -1.36 6.80 -28.81
C VAL A 222 -0.10 7.54 -28.34
N GLU A 223 0.93 6.81 -27.93
CA GLU A 223 2.22 7.40 -27.53
C GLU A 223 2.85 8.23 -28.66
N ASN A 224 2.83 7.73 -29.90
CA ASN A 224 3.38 8.44 -31.06
C ASN A 224 2.61 9.73 -31.35
N SER A 225 1.28 9.74 -31.19
CA SER A 225 0.46 10.96 -31.32
C SER A 225 0.84 12.01 -30.29
N ILE A 226 1.05 11.61 -29.03
CA ILE A 226 1.51 12.50 -27.96
C ILE A 226 2.91 13.03 -28.26
N ASN A 227 3.85 12.15 -28.62
CA ASN A 227 5.24 12.52 -28.94
C ASN A 227 5.30 13.52 -30.09
N LYS A 228 4.46 13.33 -31.13
CA LYS A 228 4.36 14.25 -32.25
C LYS A 228 3.86 15.63 -31.83
N SER A 229 2.85 15.70 -30.97
CA SER A 229 2.33 16.96 -30.44
C SER A 229 3.34 17.73 -29.60
N LEU A 230 4.13 17.02 -28.81
CA LEU A 230 5.08 17.60 -27.86
C LEU A 230 6.49 17.79 -28.45
N SER A 231 6.79 17.19 -29.60
CA SER A 231 8.15 17.12 -30.16
C SER A 231 9.18 16.56 -29.17
N THR A 232 8.75 15.61 -28.33
CA THR A 232 9.56 14.94 -27.31
C THR A 232 9.18 13.46 -27.23
N THR A 233 10.01 12.65 -26.57
CA THR A 233 9.73 11.23 -26.32
C THR A 233 9.08 11.07 -24.95
N SER A 234 7.89 10.49 -24.91
CA SER A 234 7.22 10.13 -23.67
C SER A 234 7.99 9.04 -22.90
N ILE A 235 7.90 9.08 -21.58
CA ILE A 235 8.46 8.05 -20.69
C ILE A 235 7.37 7.03 -20.39
N ARG A 236 7.54 5.78 -20.83
CA ARG A 236 6.58 4.71 -20.55
C ARG A 236 6.91 3.99 -19.23
N LEU A 237 5.93 3.90 -18.35
CA LEU A 237 6.03 3.24 -17.04
C LEU A 237 4.98 2.13 -16.96
N GLY A 238 5.38 0.90 -17.32
CA GLY A 238 4.50 -0.27 -17.25
C GLY A 238 5.27 -1.52 -16.83
N GLY A 239 4.61 -2.36 -16.04
CA GLY A 239 5.09 -3.68 -15.63
C GLY A 239 4.27 -4.81 -16.26
N SER A 240 4.64 -6.06 -15.96
CA SER A 240 3.93 -7.27 -16.40
C SER A 240 2.52 -7.37 -15.81
N ASP A 241 2.30 -6.74 -14.67
CA ASP A 241 1.02 -6.63 -13.99
C ASP A 241 0.91 -5.26 -13.30
N ARG A 242 -0.23 -5.01 -12.67
CA ARG A 242 -0.53 -3.74 -11.99
C ARG A 242 0.40 -3.42 -10.81
N PHE A 243 0.93 -4.44 -10.14
CA PHE A 243 1.83 -4.26 -9.00
C PHE A 243 3.23 -3.94 -9.49
N SER A 244 3.69 -4.58 -10.56
CA SER A 244 4.93 -4.22 -11.23
C SER A 244 4.85 -2.82 -11.86
N THR A 245 3.71 -2.42 -12.45
CA THR A 245 3.50 -1.01 -12.88
C THR A 245 3.60 -0.05 -11.69
N ASN A 246 2.99 -0.38 -10.55
CA ASN A 246 3.12 0.40 -9.32
C ASN A 246 4.60 0.58 -8.93
N ILE A 247 5.39 -0.49 -8.90
CA ILE A 247 6.81 -0.42 -8.57
C ILE A 247 7.62 0.37 -9.61
N LYS A 248 7.34 0.25 -10.92
CA LYS A 248 8.00 1.04 -11.96
C LYS A 248 7.76 2.54 -11.78
N ILE A 249 6.54 2.91 -11.39
CA ILE A 249 6.20 4.30 -11.09
C ILE A 249 6.93 4.76 -9.83
N LEU A 250 6.88 4.00 -8.73
CA LEU A 250 7.57 4.37 -7.49
C LEU A 250 9.10 4.54 -7.70
N LYS A 251 9.74 3.62 -8.43
CA LYS A 251 11.17 3.71 -8.80
C LYS A 251 11.50 4.98 -9.61
N GLN A 252 10.62 5.39 -10.52
CA GLN A 252 10.85 6.59 -11.36
C GLN A 252 10.86 7.89 -10.54
N PHE A 253 10.14 7.92 -9.41
CA PHE A 253 9.95 9.12 -8.60
C PHE A 253 10.47 8.95 -7.18
N GLU A 254 11.35 7.98 -6.91
CA GLU A 254 11.76 7.65 -5.55
C GLU A 254 12.48 8.79 -4.82
N GLU A 255 13.10 9.71 -5.55
CA GLU A 255 13.73 10.91 -5.00
C GLU A 255 12.72 12.02 -4.67
N ASP A 256 11.49 11.92 -5.17
CA ASP A 256 10.42 12.91 -5.01
C ASP A 256 9.41 12.56 -3.90
N ILE A 257 9.53 11.39 -3.27
CA ILE A 257 8.58 10.88 -2.27
C ILE A 257 9.28 10.47 -0.97
N ASP A 258 8.56 10.62 0.15
CA ASP A 258 9.03 10.29 1.48
C ASP A 258 8.49 8.91 1.94
N PHE A 259 9.43 7.99 2.21
CA PHE A 259 9.17 6.64 2.70
C PHE A 259 9.03 6.55 4.24
N ASN A 260 8.97 7.68 4.95
CA ASN A 260 8.62 7.72 6.37
C ASN A 260 7.18 7.26 6.62
N ASN A 261 6.27 7.46 5.67
CA ASN A 261 4.96 6.81 5.68
C ASN A 261 4.82 5.97 4.41
N ILE A 262 4.35 4.75 4.55
CA ILE A 262 4.14 3.82 3.45
C ILE A 262 2.67 3.45 3.48
N PHE A 263 1.91 4.07 2.57
CA PHE A 263 0.50 3.76 2.45
C PHE A 263 0.35 2.47 1.67
N VAL A 264 -0.41 1.52 2.20
CA VAL A 264 -0.66 0.23 1.55
C VAL A 264 -2.15 0.13 1.28
N ALA A 265 -2.53 -0.18 0.04
CA ALA A 265 -3.93 -0.29 -0.33
C ALA A 265 -4.16 -1.42 -1.33
N ALA A 266 -5.39 -1.93 -1.36
CA ALA A 266 -5.81 -2.90 -2.36
C ALA A 266 -5.76 -2.25 -3.76
N GLY A 267 -5.03 -2.89 -4.68
CA GLY A 267 -4.96 -2.54 -6.09
C GLY A 267 -5.69 -3.52 -7.00
N ASP A 268 -6.30 -4.57 -6.45
CA ASP A 268 -7.08 -5.58 -7.16
C ASP A 268 -8.21 -6.14 -6.29
N GLY A 269 -9.10 -6.93 -6.89
CA GLY A 269 -10.11 -7.67 -6.16
C GLY A 269 -11.03 -8.49 -7.06
N PRO A 270 -11.97 -9.24 -6.46
CA PRO A 270 -12.78 -10.21 -7.17
C PRO A 270 -13.81 -9.58 -8.14
N VAL A 271 -14.17 -8.31 -7.96
CA VAL A 271 -15.20 -7.61 -8.74
C VAL A 271 -14.57 -6.72 -9.83
N GLY A 272 -13.30 -6.33 -9.68
CA GLY A 272 -12.62 -5.44 -10.61
C GLY A 272 -13.02 -3.97 -10.46
N ASN A 273 -13.49 -3.57 -9.28
CA ASN A 273 -13.82 -2.18 -8.92
C ASN A 273 -13.39 -1.80 -7.49
N GLU A 274 -12.38 -2.48 -6.95
CA GLU A 274 -11.78 -2.28 -5.63
C GLU A 274 -10.76 -1.11 -5.64
N PHE A 275 -11.17 0.06 -6.13
CA PHE A 275 -10.32 1.24 -6.26
C PHE A 275 -10.50 2.26 -5.11
N ALA A 276 -11.64 2.16 -4.43
CA ALA A 276 -12.20 3.25 -3.64
C ALA A 276 -11.33 3.64 -2.42
N ASP A 277 -10.88 2.62 -1.68
CA ASP A 277 -10.02 2.81 -0.51
C ASP A 277 -8.67 3.39 -0.94
N ALA A 278 -8.04 2.81 -1.98
CA ALA A 278 -6.80 3.32 -2.54
C ALA A 278 -6.93 4.76 -3.08
N LEU A 279 -8.06 5.15 -3.68
CA LEU A 279 -8.27 6.51 -4.17
C LEU A 279 -8.27 7.53 -3.02
N SER A 280 -9.06 7.29 -1.97
CA SER A 280 -9.09 8.17 -0.79
C SER A 280 -7.75 8.17 -0.05
N GLY A 281 -7.16 6.99 0.14
CA GLY A 281 -5.83 6.82 0.72
C GLY A 281 -4.73 7.54 -0.05
N SER A 282 -4.84 7.62 -1.38
CA SER A 282 -3.87 8.34 -2.21
C SER A 282 -3.88 9.84 -1.97
N ALA A 283 -5.02 10.43 -1.59
CA ALA A 283 -5.08 11.83 -1.19
C ALA A 283 -4.33 12.07 0.13
N LEU A 284 -4.45 11.14 1.08
CA LEU A 284 -3.70 11.17 2.33
C LEU A 284 -2.20 10.93 2.10
N ALA A 285 -1.85 9.95 1.26
CA ALA A 285 -0.47 9.71 0.85
C ALA A 285 0.15 10.95 0.20
N ALA A 286 -0.57 11.58 -0.73
CA ALA A 286 -0.17 12.84 -1.33
C ALA A 286 -0.01 13.94 -0.29
N GLN A 287 -0.91 14.07 0.68
CA GLN A 287 -0.82 15.06 1.77
C GLN A 287 0.51 14.92 2.52
N LYS A 288 0.97 13.68 2.77
CA LYS A 288 2.24 13.35 3.44
C LYS A 288 3.46 13.30 2.51
N ASN A 289 3.28 13.55 1.22
CA ASN A 289 4.29 13.38 0.18
C ASN A 289 4.85 11.95 0.10
N SER A 290 4.01 10.96 0.36
CA SER A 290 4.39 9.55 0.51
C SER A 290 3.88 8.67 -0.63
N PRO A 291 4.50 7.50 -0.85
CA PRO A 291 4.01 6.53 -1.81
C PRO A 291 2.68 5.91 -1.38
N ILE A 292 1.96 5.39 -2.37
CA ILE A 292 0.97 4.33 -2.17
C ILE A 292 1.44 3.05 -2.85
N LEU A 293 1.68 2.01 -2.04
CA LEU A 293 2.02 0.67 -2.48
C LEU A 293 0.72 -0.10 -2.73
N LEU A 294 0.50 -0.50 -3.98
CA LEU A 294 -0.64 -1.33 -4.33
C LEU A 294 -0.29 -2.81 -4.11
N VAL A 295 -1.16 -3.51 -3.39
CA VAL A 295 -1.07 -4.95 -3.12
C VAL A 295 -2.45 -5.58 -3.29
N TYR A 296 -2.55 -6.90 -3.13
CA TYR A 296 -3.85 -7.55 -3.00
C TYR A 296 -3.77 -8.66 -1.95
N ASN A 297 -4.33 -9.86 -2.16
CA ASN A 297 -4.33 -10.97 -1.22
C ASN A 297 -2.93 -11.55 -0.88
N LYS A 298 -1.87 -10.98 -1.46
CA LYS A 298 -0.47 -11.23 -1.15
C LYS A 298 0.37 -10.01 -1.46
N LEU A 299 1.55 -9.92 -0.84
CA LEU A 299 2.61 -8.97 -1.22
C LEU A 299 3.46 -9.60 -2.34
N PRO A 300 3.50 -9.03 -3.55
CA PRO A 300 4.35 -9.56 -4.62
C PRO A 300 5.83 -9.41 -4.28
N SER A 301 6.67 -10.37 -4.67
CA SER A 301 8.11 -10.38 -4.33
C SER A 301 8.87 -9.15 -4.88
N GLU A 302 8.48 -8.61 -6.04
CA GLU A 302 9.05 -7.34 -6.54
C GLU A 302 8.70 -6.17 -5.60
N SER A 303 7.44 -6.08 -5.17
CA SER A 303 6.96 -5.05 -4.24
C SER A 303 7.62 -5.16 -2.87
N GLU A 304 7.76 -6.39 -2.36
CA GLU A 304 8.46 -6.69 -1.11
C GLU A 304 9.92 -6.25 -1.18
N SER A 305 10.64 -6.71 -2.20
CA SER A 305 12.06 -6.39 -2.38
C SER A 305 12.29 -4.88 -2.49
N TYR A 306 11.40 -4.20 -3.23
CA TYR A 306 11.46 -2.75 -3.37
C TYR A 306 11.25 -2.05 -2.02
N ILE A 307 10.18 -2.39 -1.30
CA ILE A 307 9.86 -1.68 -0.05
C ILE A 307 10.90 -1.94 1.04
N LYS A 308 11.43 -3.16 1.15
CA LYS A 308 12.55 -3.51 2.07
C LYS A 308 13.80 -2.66 1.84
N GLY A 309 14.05 -2.28 0.59
CA GLY A 309 15.17 -1.41 0.22
C GLY A 309 14.93 0.08 0.52
N LYS A 310 13.70 0.50 0.80
CA LYS A 310 13.31 1.90 1.03
C LYS A 310 12.95 2.22 2.47
N ILE A 311 12.40 1.25 3.20
CA ILE A 311 12.01 1.44 4.60
C ILE A 311 13.23 1.74 5.48
N THR A 312 13.00 2.58 6.49
CA THR A 312 13.95 2.88 7.55
C THR A 312 13.31 2.57 8.91
N LYS A 313 14.09 2.70 9.98
CA LYS A 313 13.57 2.59 11.36
C LYS A 313 12.48 3.63 11.69
N ASP A 314 12.49 4.76 10.98
CA ASP A 314 11.54 5.84 11.16
C ASP A 314 10.29 5.68 10.28
N SER A 315 10.28 4.70 9.37
CA SER A 315 9.13 4.38 8.54
C SER A 315 7.94 3.90 9.37
N ARG A 316 6.73 4.19 8.87
CA ARG A 316 5.45 3.73 9.38
C ARG A 316 4.63 3.18 8.23
N GLU A 317 4.02 2.02 8.45
CA GLU A 317 3.06 1.42 7.54
C GLU A 317 1.67 1.97 7.87
N ILE A 318 0.91 2.33 6.82
CA ILE A 318 -0.48 2.79 6.95
C ILE A 318 -1.36 2.02 5.96
N ALA A 319 -2.10 1.04 6.47
CA ALA A 319 -3.02 0.22 5.72
C ALA A 319 -4.33 0.99 5.46
N ILE A 320 -4.73 1.13 4.20
CA ILE A 320 -5.98 1.77 3.81
C ILE A 320 -6.97 0.71 3.32
N GLY A 321 -8.06 0.55 4.07
CA GLY A 321 -9.11 -0.43 3.84
C GLY A 321 -9.21 -1.49 4.93
N GLY A 322 -10.33 -2.21 4.92
CA GLY A 322 -10.60 -3.29 5.85
C GLY A 322 -9.77 -4.55 5.58
N GLU A 323 -9.71 -5.45 6.57
CA GLU A 323 -8.95 -6.70 6.48
C GLU A 323 -9.41 -7.64 5.35
N SER A 324 -10.68 -7.55 4.95
CA SER A 324 -11.25 -8.37 3.88
C SER A 324 -10.65 -8.10 2.49
N VAL A 325 -10.16 -6.88 2.26
CA VAL A 325 -9.52 -6.46 0.99
C VAL A 325 -8.01 -6.34 1.13
N LEU A 326 -7.52 -6.08 2.33
CA LEU A 326 -6.11 -5.91 2.65
C LEU A 326 -5.76 -6.75 3.90
N PRO A 327 -5.42 -8.04 3.73
CA PRO A 327 -5.20 -8.97 4.84
C PRO A 327 -4.11 -8.50 5.82
N ASN A 328 -4.29 -8.77 7.12
CA ASN A 328 -3.31 -8.42 8.15
C ASN A 328 -1.93 -9.04 7.91
N SER A 329 -1.87 -10.23 7.29
CA SER A 329 -0.58 -10.89 6.99
C SER A 329 0.37 -10.02 6.16
N ILE A 330 -0.15 -9.23 5.20
CA ILE A 330 0.68 -8.33 4.39
C ILE A 330 1.19 -7.16 5.22
N ILE A 331 0.31 -6.64 6.08
CA ILE A 331 0.59 -5.51 6.95
C ILE A 331 1.65 -5.90 7.98
N GLU A 332 1.49 -7.07 8.60
CA GLU A 332 2.45 -7.68 9.52
C GLU A 332 3.80 -7.95 8.84
N SER A 333 3.83 -8.41 7.59
CA SER A 333 5.08 -8.56 6.84
C SER A 333 5.82 -7.24 6.67
N ILE A 334 5.13 -6.18 6.22
CA ILE A 334 5.75 -4.87 6.03
C ILE A 334 6.21 -4.27 7.37
N ALA A 335 5.38 -4.39 8.41
CA ALA A 335 5.70 -3.96 9.77
C ALA A 335 6.92 -4.69 10.34
N GLY A 336 7.04 -5.99 10.10
CA GLY A 336 8.19 -6.81 10.49
C GLY A 336 9.50 -6.26 9.91
N TYR A 337 9.52 -5.92 8.62
CA TYR A 337 10.73 -5.35 8.02
C TYR A 337 11.11 -3.99 8.63
N ILE A 338 10.15 -3.19 9.10
CA ILE A 338 10.42 -1.93 9.80
C ILE A 338 11.00 -2.20 11.20
N GLN A 339 10.46 -3.20 11.91
CA GLN A 339 10.97 -3.62 13.23
C GLN A 339 12.40 -4.14 13.13
N ASP A 340 12.73 -4.92 12.10
CA ASP A 340 14.10 -5.38 11.84
C ASP A 340 15.11 -4.21 11.73
N LYS A 341 14.67 -3.05 11.21
CA LYS A 341 15.50 -1.82 11.17
C LYS A 341 15.61 -1.12 12.51
N ASN A 342 14.61 -1.25 13.40
CA ASN A 342 14.64 -0.71 14.75
C ASN A 342 15.59 -1.51 15.66
N ASP A 343 15.60 -2.84 15.50
CA ASP A 343 16.39 -3.75 16.34
C ASP A 343 17.87 -3.82 15.92
N ALA A 344 18.20 -3.33 14.72
CA ALA A 344 19.57 -3.13 14.28
C ALA A 344 20.30 -2.11 15.20
N LYS A 345 21.17 -2.62 16.10
CA LYS A 345 21.99 -1.80 17.01
C LYS A 345 22.75 -0.70 16.23
N PRO A 346 22.89 0.53 16.78
CA PRO A 346 23.67 1.56 16.12
C PRO A 346 25.14 1.13 16.03
N GLY A 347 25.62 0.98 14.81
CA GLY A 347 27.02 0.66 14.51
C GLY A 347 27.95 1.72 15.08
N ASN A 348 28.89 1.29 15.91
CA ASN A 348 29.99 2.11 16.40
C ASN A 348 30.92 2.42 15.21
N PRO A 349 31.21 3.68 14.86
CA PRO A 349 32.15 3.99 13.79
C PRO A 349 33.56 3.83 14.33
N GLY A 350 34.15 2.65 14.13
CA GLY A 350 35.56 2.39 14.40
C GLY A 350 35.79 1.14 15.23
N GLY A 351 36.11 0.06 14.53
CA GLY A 351 36.63 -1.16 15.13
C GLY A 351 36.91 -2.15 14.01
N ASN A 352 38.19 -2.34 13.70
CA ASN A 352 38.66 -3.47 12.90
C ASN A 352 38.09 -4.75 13.52
N ASP A 353 37.21 -5.44 12.81
CA ASP A 353 36.69 -6.72 13.26
C ASP A 353 37.27 -7.83 12.39
N SER A 354 38.37 -8.37 12.89
CA SER A 354 38.85 -9.68 12.52
C SER A 354 38.27 -10.68 13.51
N SER A 355 37.38 -11.53 12.99
CA SER A 355 37.00 -12.86 13.47
C SER A 355 36.47 -12.99 14.90
N ASP A 356 35.17 -13.19 15.02
CA ASP A 356 34.65 -14.43 15.62
C ASP A 356 33.27 -14.72 15.01
N ASP A 357 33.28 -15.54 13.95
CA ASP A 357 32.10 -16.04 13.26
C ASP A 357 31.67 -17.31 13.99
N SER A 358 30.68 -17.18 14.87
CA SER A 358 30.02 -18.33 15.50
C SER A 358 28.55 -18.33 15.09
N ASP A 359 28.31 -18.99 13.96
CA ASP A 359 27.11 -19.72 13.54
C ASP A 359 25.77 -19.28 14.14
N ASN A 360 25.02 -18.54 13.34
CA ASN A 360 23.60 -18.80 13.15
C ASN A 360 23.34 -18.77 11.63
N HIS A 361 23.75 -19.83 10.95
CA HIS A 361 23.30 -20.11 9.59
C HIS A 361 21.82 -20.46 9.64
N GLU A 362 20.93 -19.55 9.22
CA GLU A 362 19.64 -19.98 8.66
C GLU A 362 19.95 -20.65 7.31
N GLU A 363 20.17 -21.96 7.32
CA GLU A 363 20.38 -22.74 6.10
C GLU A 363 19.11 -22.70 5.24
N ILE A 364 19.25 -22.55 3.92
CA ILE A 364 18.10 -22.65 3.02
C ILE A 364 17.79 -24.16 2.83
N PRO A 365 16.52 -24.60 2.87
CA PRO A 365 16.17 -25.98 2.57
C PRO A 365 16.69 -26.39 1.18
N VAL A 366 17.42 -27.50 1.12
CA VAL A 366 17.97 -28.06 -0.12
C VAL A 366 16.96 -29.03 -0.71
N VAL A 367 16.63 -28.85 -1.99
CA VAL A 367 15.72 -29.73 -2.73
C VAL A 367 16.49 -30.55 -3.76
N ASN A 368 16.40 -31.87 -3.69
CA ASN A 368 16.89 -32.80 -4.71
C ASN A 368 15.72 -33.53 -5.36
N VAL A 369 15.72 -33.61 -6.69
CA VAL A 369 14.68 -34.26 -7.49
C VAL A 369 15.32 -35.30 -8.40
N GLU A 370 14.94 -36.56 -8.23
CA GLU A 370 15.40 -37.70 -9.04
C GLU A 370 14.19 -38.43 -9.65
N GLY A 371 13.83 -38.05 -10.89
CA GLY A 371 12.59 -38.49 -11.50
C GLY A 371 11.39 -37.93 -10.74
N ASN A 372 10.51 -38.80 -10.24
CA ASN A 372 9.36 -38.39 -9.42
C ASN A 372 9.67 -38.28 -7.93
N ASP A 373 10.86 -38.73 -7.50
CA ASP A 373 11.24 -38.75 -6.09
C ASP A 373 11.90 -37.43 -5.69
N VAL A 374 11.37 -36.82 -4.63
CA VAL A 374 11.80 -35.54 -4.09
C VAL A 374 12.34 -35.78 -2.68
N THR A 375 13.52 -35.22 -2.44
CA THR A 375 14.14 -35.18 -1.11
C THR A 375 14.36 -33.72 -0.72
N ILE A 376 13.86 -33.32 0.45
CA ILE A 376 14.12 -32.02 1.04
C ILE A 376 14.95 -32.21 2.30
N THR A 377 16.10 -31.55 2.36
CA THR A 377 17.00 -31.59 3.52
C THR A 377 17.13 -30.20 4.12
N TYR A 378 17.08 -30.11 5.44
CA TYR A 378 17.35 -28.88 6.18
C TYR A 378 18.12 -29.22 7.46
N THR A 379 19.19 -28.47 7.75
CA THR A 379 20.02 -28.70 8.94
C THR A 379 19.86 -27.53 9.89
N ASP A 380 19.48 -27.83 11.13
CA ASP A 380 19.50 -26.85 12.21
C ASP A 380 19.76 -27.59 13.52
N SER A 381 20.77 -27.12 14.26
CA SER A 381 21.19 -27.69 15.54
C SER A 381 20.10 -27.74 16.62
N ASN A 382 18.98 -27.05 16.41
CA ASN A 382 17.85 -26.95 17.34
C ASN A 382 16.64 -27.84 16.96
N ILE A 383 16.73 -28.65 15.90
CA ILE A 383 15.61 -29.52 15.47
C ILE A 383 15.45 -30.69 16.45
N LYS A 384 14.19 -30.98 16.82
CA LYS A 384 13.82 -32.16 17.59
C LYS A 384 13.06 -33.13 16.68
N ALA A 385 13.21 -34.43 16.91
CA ALA A 385 12.46 -35.44 16.18
C ALA A 385 10.95 -35.16 16.27
N GLY A 386 10.28 -35.05 15.13
CA GLY A 386 8.84 -34.78 15.01
C GLY A 386 8.43 -33.32 15.24
N SER A 387 9.39 -32.38 15.27
CA SER A 387 9.09 -30.93 15.38
C SER A 387 9.20 -30.18 14.05
N ALA A 388 9.44 -30.91 12.96
CA ALA A 388 9.54 -30.36 11.61
C ALA A 388 8.52 -30.99 10.67
N THR A 389 7.86 -30.17 9.86
CA THR A 389 6.83 -30.60 8.91
C THR A 389 6.99 -29.88 7.59
N VAL A 390 6.80 -30.57 6.46
CA VAL A 390 6.82 -29.94 5.14
C VAL A 390 5.42 -29.90 4.55
N GLU A 391 5.06 -28.73 4.01
CA GLU A 391 3.91 -28.52 3.13
C GLU A 391 4.39 -28.23 1.72
N ILE A 392 3.91 -28.98 0.73
CA ILE A 392 4.20 -28.76 -0.70
C ILE A 392 2.94 -28.35 -1.44
N TYR A 393 3.07 -27.36 -2.32
CA TYR A 393 2.00 -26.78 -3.11
C TYR A 393 2.25 -27.03 -4.60
N SER A 394 1.30 -27.67 -5.28
CA SER A 394 1.27 -27.77 -6.74
C SER A 394 0.67 -26.51 -7.34
N TYR A 395 1.28 -25.97 -8.39
CA TYR A 395 0.71 -24.85 -9.15
C TYR A 395 -0.62 -25.25 -9.79
N GLY A 396 -1.74 -24.72 -9.27
CA GLY A 396 -3.08 -24.89 -9.85
C GLY A 396 -3.98 -25.96 -9.22
N THR A 397 -3.53 -26.71 -8.20
CA THR A 397 -4.40 -27.62 -7.42
C THR A 397 -4.13 -27.55 -5.92
N LYS A 398 -5.19 -27.59 -5.08
CA LYS A 398 -5.10 -27.56 -3.60
C LYS A 398 -4.81 -28.95 -3.01
N ASN A 399 -3.78 -29.64 -3.49
CA ASN A 399 -3.39 -30.92 -2.91
C ASN A 399 -2.22 -30.75 -1.95
N TYR A 400 -2.38 -31.30 -0.75
CA TYR A 400 -1.44 -31.22 0.36
C TYR A 400 -0.84 -32.60 0.61
N LYS A 401 0.45 -32.66 0.92
CA LYS A 401 1.07 -33.87 1.47
C LYS A 401 1.85 -33.45 2.71
N TYR A 402 1.37 -33.89 3.87
CA TYR A 402 2.07 -33.77 5.14
C TYR A 402 3.02 -34.95 5.25
N ILE A 403 4.30 -34.69 5.50
CA ILE A 403 5.32 -35.72 5.59
C ILE A 403 6.08 -35.50 6.89
N ASP A 404 6.10 -36.53 7.71
CA ASP A 404 6.80 -36.54 8.99
C ASP A 404 8.29 -36.83 8.76
N GLN A 405 9.12 -36.41 9.71
CA GLN A 405 10.58 -36.40 9.62
C GLN A 405 11.18 -37.81 9.68
N ASP A 406 12.15 -38.10 8.79
CA ASP A 406 13.20 -39.08 9.08
C ASP A 406 14.37 -38.35 9.77
N TYR A 407 14.73 -38.79 10.98
CA TYR A 407 15.73 -38.12 11.84
C TYR A 407 17.14 -38.66 11.58
N ASN A 408 18.05 -37.77 11.18
CA ASN A 408 19.46 -38.11 11.04
C ASN A 408 20.25 -37.80 12.32
N PRO A 409 21.23 -38.65 12.72
CA PRO A 409 22.04 -38.43 13.92
C PRO A 409 22.88 -37.14 13.92
N ASP A 410 23.03 -36.48 12.77
CA ASP A 410 23.80 -35.25 12.57
C ASP A 410 22.99 -33.96 12.82
N GLY A 411 21.70 -34.09 13.16
CA GLY A 411 20.81 -32.94 13.40
C GLY A 411 20.11 -32.42 12.13
N SER A 412 20.27 -33.07 10.98
CA SER A 412 19.48 -32.77 9.78
C SER A 412 18.10 -33.43 9.82
N CYS A 413 17.11 -32.75 9.23
CA CYS A 413 15.84 -33.37 8.88
C CYS A 413 15.79 -33.63 7.37
N GLU A 414 15.28 -34.80 7.01
CA GLU A 414 15.09 -35.22 5.63
C GLU A 414 13.62 -35.60 5.40
N PHE A 415 13.04 -35.09 4.33
CA PHE A 415 11.66 -35.39 3.90
C PHE A 415 11.71 -36.02 2.52
N LYS A 416 11.26 -37.27 2.42
CA LYS A 416 11.27 -38.06 1.17
C LYS A 416 9.86 -38.36 0.69
N PHE A 417 9.57 -38.04 -0.57
CA PHE A 417 8.25 -38.25 -1.14
C PHE A 417 8.23 -38.22 -2.65
N THR A 418 7.29 -38.94 -3.23
CA THR A 418 7.04 -38.91 -4.68
C THR A 418 5.96 -37.88 -5.03
N LEU A 419 6.19 -37.10 -6.09
CA LEU A 419 5.25 -36.14 -6.69
C LEU A 419 4.99 -36.49 -8.16
N ASP A 420 3.85 -36.03 -8.70
CA ASP A 420 3.56 -36.09 -10.13
C ASP A 420 4.34 -35.01 -10.89
N LYS A 421 4.51 -35.16 -12.21
CA LYS A 421 5.14 -34.15 -13.08
C LYS A 421 4.49 -32.79 -12.91
N GLY A 422 5.26 -31.76 -12.60
CA GLY A 422 4.76 -30.40 -12.41
C GLY A 422 5.73 -29.48 -11.66
N SER A 423 5.31 -28.21 -11.49
CA SER A 423 6.05 -27.20 -10.74
C SER A 423 5.48 -27.05 -9.33
N TYR A 424 6.38 -27.00 -8.35
CA TYR A 424 6.05 -27.01 -6.94
C TYR A 424 6.78 -25.90 -6.16
N SER A 425 6.15 -25.47 -5.08
CA SER A 425 6.76 -24.65 -4.02
C SER A 425 6.39 -25.24 -2.67
N GLY A 426 7.01 -24.81 -1.58
CA GLY A 426 6.68 -25.37 -0.27
C GLY A 426 7.01 -24.49 0.92
N GLN A 427 6.54 -24.92 2.07
CA GLN A 427 6.85 -24.34 3.37
C GLN A 427 7.30 -25.45 4.31
N LEU A 428 8.51 -25.30 4.85
CA LEU A 428 9.02 -26.09 5.95
C LEU A 428 8.65 -25.38 7.26
N ASN A 429 8.04 -26.08 8.20
CA ASN A 429 7.81 -25.58 9.54
C ASN A 429 8.74 -26.31 10.50
N VAL A 430 9.62 -25.59 11.20
CA VAL A 430 10.53 -26.14 12.21
C VAL A 430 10.28 -25.43 13.52
N ASN A 431 9.87 -26.16 14.56
CA ASN A 431 9.62 -25.61 15.89
C ASN A 431 8.64 -24.41 15.90
N GLY A 432 7.73 -24.30 14.91
CA GLY A 432 6.79 -23.18 14.76
C GLY A 432 7.27 -22.07 13.82
N THR A 433 8.53 -22.11 13.39
CA THR A 433 9.11 -21.18 12.42
C THR A 433 8.86 -21.69 11.00
N LYS A 434 8.29 -20.84 10.15
CA LYS A 434 7.99 -21.15 8.76
C LYS A 434 9.14 -20.67 7.86
N ILE A 435 9.73 -21.60 7.12
CA ILE A 435 10.86 -21.42 6.21
C ILE A 435 10.39 -21.78 4.81
N ASN A 436 10.68 -20.92 3.83
CA ASN A 436 10.27 -21.17 2.45
C ASN A 436 11.18 -22.23 1.80
N ILE A 437 10.57 -23.18 1.10
CA ILE A 437 11.27 -24.11 0.23
C ILE A 437 11.35 -23.47 -1.17
N PRO A 438 12.54 -23.40 -1.79
CA PRO A 438 12.70 -22.89 -3.17
C PRO A 438 11.76 -23.60 -4.15
N GLU A 439 11.35 -22.91 -5.22
CA GLU A 439 10.58 -23.55 -6.30
C GLU A 439 11.41 -24.65 -6.97
N PHE A 440 10.76 -25.76 -7.32
CA PHE A 440 11.37 -26.90 -8.01
C PHE A 440 10.40 -27.57 -8.97
N ASP A 441 10.95 -28.19 -10.01
CA ASP A 441 10.21 -28.92 -11.02
C ASP A 441 10.45 -30.43 -10.88
N VAL A 442 9.40 -31.22 -11.16
CA VAL A 442 9.45 -32.68 -11.24
C VAL A 442 9.19 -33.07 -12.70
N ASP A 443 10.17 -33.74 -13.31
CA ASP A 443 10.26 -33.99 -14.77
C ASP A 443 9.52 -35.22 -15.27
#